data_AF-A0A3D1K5K1-F1
#
_entry.id   AF-A0A3D1K5K1-F1
#
_cell.length_a   1.000
_cell.length_b   1.000
_cell.length_c   1.000
_cell.angle_alpha   90.00
_cell.angle_beta   90.00
_cell.angle_gamma   90.00
#
_symmetry.space_group_name_H-M   'P 1'
#
loop_
_entity.id
_entity.type
_entity.pdbx_description
1 polymer ?
#
loop_
_entity_poly.entity_id
_entity_poly.type
_entity_poly.pdbx_seq_one_letter_code
_entity_poly.pdbx_strand_id
1 'polypeptide(L)'
;MDEDIKKWDEYKWEGIFREEDQCINAYMKELPRYIDLPDEEEILFNRIRKMQKALPEANLLYDKLYEYQNSFEDEEPCLPEDWRNLQGADIYKKVLEYACAWTRLYVSAFNSDTMNLGLKGACMYAIMLSRIIGVMEMPADMPALVISSCKRVNSVINDIIGLTNEISRLQPNLSIRMNDQSSRLLLVREKVLALMEENRKKIG
;
A
#
# COMPACT_ATOMS: atom_id res chain seq x y z
N MET A 1 2.95 27.58 11.55
CA MET A 1 4.00 28.02 10.61
C MET A 1 4.04 26.90 9.62
N ASP A 2 3.29 27.03 8.53
CA ASP A 2 3.03 25.90 7.64
C ASP A 2 4.36 25.54 6.94
N GLU A 3 4.97 24.44 7.36
CA GLU A 3 6.17 23.95 6.71
C GLU A 3 5.83 23.55 5.28
N ASP A 4 6.70 23.95 4.33
CA ASP A 4 6.57 23.55 2.94
C ASP A 4 6.77 22.03 2.83
N ILE A 5 5.66 21.32 2.62
CA ILE A 5 5.56 19.86 2.50
C ILE A 5 6.56 19.29 1.48
N LYS A 6 6.91 20.08 0.45
CA LYS A 6 7.90 19.67 -0.57
C LYS A 6 9.33 19.56 -0.03
N LYS A 7 9.63 20.21 1.09
CA LYS A 7 10.96 20.20 1.74
C LYS A 7 11.12 19.07 2.76
N TRP A 8 10.07 18.30 2.99
CA TRP A 8 10.14 17.19 3.94
C TRP A 8 11.04 16.09 3.40
N ASP A 9 11.92 15.59 4.26
CA ASP A 9 12.75 14.45 3.95
C ASP A 9 11.97 13.13 4.05
N GLU A 10 12.63 12.03 3.67
CA GLU A 10 12.02 10.70 3.71
C GLU A 10 11.62 10.25 5.13
N TYR A 11 12.29 10.76 6.17
CA TYR A 11 12.04 10.35 7.55
C TYR A 11 10.78 11.01 8.12
N LYS A 12 10.54 12.29 7.77
CA LYS A 12 9.30 12.98 8.15
C LYS A 12 8.09 12.31 7.50
N TRP A 13 8.19 11.95 6.22
CA TRP A 13 7.16 11.16 5.53
C TRP A 13 6.92 9.78 6.16
N GLU A 14 7.99 9.06 6.51
CA GLU A 14 7.87 7.81 7.26
C GLU A 14 7.13 7.98 8.59
N GLY A 15 7.40 9.06 9.33
CA GLY A 15 6.70 9.38 10.57
C GLY A 15 5.19 9.52 10.37
N ILE A 16 4.79 10.23 9.32
CA ILE A 16 3.38 10.42 8.96
C ILE A 16 2.72 9.10 8.59
N PHE A 17 3.38 8.29 7.77
CA PHE A 17 2.85 6.97 7.39
C PHE A 17 2.70 6.03 8.58
N ARG A 18 3.59 6.11 9.57
CA ARG A 18 3.44 5.33 10.81
C ARG A 18 2.24 5.78 11.64
N GLU A 19 1.98 7.09 11.69
CA GLU A 19 0.81 7.63 12.38
C GLU A 19 -0.49 7.26 11.66
N GLU A 20 -0.50 7.31 10.32
CA GLU A 20 -1.60 6.83 9.47
C GLU A 20 -1.89 5.34 9.74
N ASP A 21 -0.86 4.48 9.67
CA ASP A 21 -0.99 3.05 9.93
C ASP A 21 -1.50 2.79 11.37
N GLN A 22 -1.09 3.59 12.36
CA GLN A 22 -1.62 3.51 13.74
C GLN A 22 -3.10 3.88 13.81
N CYS A 23 -3.52 4.90 13.07
CA CYS A 23 -4.93 5.32 13.01
C CYS A 23 -5.81 4.24 12.36
N ILE A 24 -5.37 3.67 11.24
CA ILE A 24 -6.08 2.57 10.56
C ILE A 24 -6.19 1.35 11.48
N ASN A 25 -5.10 0.99 12.17
CA ASN A 25 -5.12 -0.13 13.11
C ASN A 25 -6.07 0.13 14.29
N ALA A 26 -6.12 1.36 14.81
CA ALA A 26 -7.05 1.73 15.86
C ALA A 26 -8.51 1.67 15.38
N TYR A 27 -8.79 2.16 14.17
CA TYR A 27 -10.09 2.03 13.52
C TYR A 27 -10.53 0.57 13.42
N MET A 28 -9.72 -0.28 12.79
CA MET A 28 -10.05 -1.68 12.55
C MET A 28 -10.26 -2.47 13.84
N LYS A 29 -9.55 -2.10 14.91
CA LYS A 29 -9.70 -2.73 16.23
C LYS A 29 -11.01 -2.34 16.93
N GLU A 30 -11.45 -1.09 16.76
CA GLU A 30 -12.67 -0.61 17.40
C GLU A 30 -13.92 -0.90 16.54
N LEU A 31 -13.80 -1.01 15.22
CA LEU A 31 -14.91 -1.22 14.28
C LEU A 31 -15.93 -2.28 14.72
N PRO A 32 -15.55 -3.51 15.13
CA PRO A 32 -16.52 -4.53 15.54
C PRO A 32 -17.41 -4.14 16.73
N ARG A 33 -17.04 -3.11 17.51
CA ARG A 33 -17.81 -2.61 18.65
C ARG A 33 -18.85 -1.58 18.27
N TYR A 34 -18.66 -0.92 17.12
CA TYR A 34 -19.46 0.23 16.71
C TYR A 34 -20.25 -0.03 15.43
N ILE A 35 -19.93 -1.05 14.64
CA ILE A 35 -20.52 -1.35 13.31
C ILE A 35 -22.04 -1.57 13.30
N ASP A 36 -22.66 -1.81 14.46
CA ASP A 36 -24.10 -2.03 14.58
C ASP A 36 -24.84 -0.82 15.21
N LEU A 37 -24.15 0.31 15.43
CA LEU A 37 -24.69 1.48 16.12
C LEU A 37 -25.14 2.55 15.12
N PRO A 38 -26.27 3.25 15.38
CA PRO A 38 -26.58 4.45 14.61
C PRO A 38 -25.44 5.48 14.78
N ASP A 39 -25.06 6.13 13.69
CA ASP A 39 -23.98 7.12 13.63
C ASP A 39 -22.58 6.58 14.00
N GLU A 40 -22.34 5.28 13.79
CA GLU A 40 -21.06 4.59 14.02
C GLU A 40 -19.83 5.30 13.44
N GLU A 41 -19.95 5.82 12.22
CA GLU A 41 -18.88 6.51 11.52
C GLU A 41 -18.46 7.77 12.28
N GLU A 42 -19.41 8.60 12.70
CA GLU A 42 -19.12 9.83 13.43
C GLU A 42 -18.43 9.54 14.78
N ILE A 43 -18.86 8.49 15.48
CA ILE A 43 -18.26 8.06 16.75
C ILE A 43 -16.82 7.61 16.53
N LEU A 44 -16.58 6.77 15.52
CA LEU A 44 -15.25 6.26 15.18
C LEU A 44 -14.33 7.40 14.72
N PHE A 45 -14.78 8.26 13.81
CA PHE A 45 -14.01 9.38 13.29
C PHE A 45 -13.63 10.38 14.37
N ASN A 46 -14.56 10.75 15.25
CA ASN A 46 -14.26 11.65 16.37
C ASN A 46 -13.21 11.08 17.33
N ARG A 47 -13.15 9.75 17.47
CA ARG A 47 -12.17 9.08 18.31
C ARG A 47 -10.80 8.98 17.63
N ILE A 48 -10.77 8.66 16.34
CA ILE A 48 -9.54 8.55 15.56
C ILE A 48 -8.90 9.91 15.33
N ARG A 49 -9.70 10.94 15.01
CA ARG A 49 -9.20 12.32 14.84
C ARG A 49 -8.49 12.84 16.10
N LYS A 50 -8.89 12.39 17.29
CA LYS A 50 -8.19 12.71 18.55
C LYS A 50 -6.84 12.01 18.72
N MET A 51 -6.59 10.93 17.98
CA MET A 51 -5.30 10.21 17.98
C MET A 51 -4.31 10.80 16.97
N GLN A 52 -4.81 11.55 15.98
CA GLN A 52 -4.03 12.23 14.96
C GLN A 52 -3.40 13.51 15.54
N LYS A 53 -2.09 13.48 15.81
CA LYS A 53 -1.32 14.59 16.39
C LYS A 53 -0.48 15.34 15.36
N ALA A 54 0.06 14.68 14.32
CA ALA A 54 0.92 15.31 13.30
C ALA A 54 0.24 15.46 11.93
N LEU A 55 -1.01 15.00 11.80
CA LEU A 55 -1.76 15.03 10.56
C LEU A 55 -2.30 16.37 10.06
N PRO A 56 -2.26 17.56 10.72
CA PRO A 56 -2.80 18.77 10.11
C PRO A 56 -2.14 19.13 8.75
N GLU A 57 -0.83 18.93 8.63
CA GLU A 57 -0.06 19.24 7.43
C GLU A 57 -0.13 18.12 6.37
N ALA A 58 -0.24 16.86 6.80
CA ALA A 58 -0.48 15.71 5.91
C ALA A 58 -1.92 15.69 5.38
N ASN A 59 -2.89 16.10 6.21
CA ASN A 59 -4.29 16.27 5.81
C ASN A 59 -4.40 17.33 4.71
N LEU A 60 -3.63 18.42 4.75
CA LEU A 60 -3.55 19.35 3.62
C LEU A 60 -3.05 18.70 2.32
N LEU A 61 -2.19 17.69 2.36
CA LEU A 61 -1.81 16.91 1.18
C LEU A 61 -2.92 15.94 0.77
N TYR A 62 -3.53 15.21 1.72
CA TYR A 62 -4.64 14.30 1.44
C TYR A 62 -5.86 15.04 0.90
N ASP A 63 -6.21 16.20 1.47
CA ASP A 63 -7.25 17.11 1.00
C ASP A 63 -6.90 17.62 -0.40
N LYS A 64 -5.64 17.98 -0.69
CA LYS A 64 -5.22 18.35 -2.06
C LYS A 64 -5.28 17.18 -3.04
N LEU A 65 -4.89 15.98 -2.63
CA LEU A 65 -5.00 14.77 -3.46
C LEU A 65 -6.46 14.40 -3.70
N TYR A 66 -7.31 14.56 -2.68
CA TYR A 66 -8.75 14.34 -2.72
C TYR A 66 -9.44 15.39 -3.58
N GLU A 67 -9.11 16.68 -3.46
CA GLU A 67 -9.61 17.76 -4.32
C GLU A 67 -9.17 17.57 -5.77
N TYR A 68 -7.93 17.13 -6.01
CA TYR A 68 -7.44 16.81 -7.34
C TYR A 68 -8.21 15.62 -7.96
N GLN A 69 -8.46 14.57 -7.17
CA GLN A 69 -9.23 13.39 -7.59
C GLN A 69 -10.74 13.68 -7.77
N ASN A 70 -11.34 14.55 -6.95
CA ASN A 70 -12.77 14.90 -7.02
C ASN A 70 -13.09 16.10 -7.91
N SER A 71 -12.09 16.74 -8.53
CA SER A 71 -12.34 17.74 -9.59
C SER A 71 -12.96 17.14 -10.85
N PHE A 72 -13.06 15.81 -10.92
CA PHE A 72 -13.75 15.02 -11.93
C PHE A 72 -14.98 14.36 -11.29
N GLU A 73 -16.02 15.15 -11.00
CA GLU A 73 -17.34 14.63 -10.63
C GLU A 73 -17.85 13.72 -11.78
N ASP A 74 -18.16 12.46 -11.44
CA ASP A 74 -18.81 11.40 -12.27
C ASP A 74 -17.96 10.31 -12.95
N GLU A 75 -16.63 10.27 -12.80
CA GLU A 75 -15.84 9.13 -13.33
C GLU A 75 -15.36 8.20 -12.20
N GLU A 76 -15.74 6.92 -12.30
CA GLU A 76 -15.18 5.83 -11.49
C GLU A 76 -13.64 5.95 -11.53
N PRO A 77 -12.94 6.05 -10.38
CA PRO A 77 -11.53 6.44 -10.34
C PRO A 77 -10.68 5.43 -11.12
N CYS A 78 -10.44 5.75 -12.39
CA CYS A 78 -9.63 4.98 -13.31
C CYS A 78 -8.30 5.70 -13.48
N LEU A 79 -7.22 4.92 -13.53
CA LEU A 79 -5.92 5.44 -13.92
C LEU A 79 -6.04 6.15 -15.29
N PRO A 80 -5.34 7.27 -15.51
CA PRO A 80 -5.35 7.98 -16.80
C PRO A 80 -5.07 7.05 -17.99
N GLU A 81 -5.56 7.37 -19.20
CA GLU A 81 -5.36 6.50 -20.38
C GLU A 81 -3.87 6.18 -20.65
N ASP A 82 -2.99 7.13 -20.34
CA ASP A 82 -1.54 7.06 -20.49
C ASP A 82 -0.80 6.60 -19.23
N TRP A 83 -1.49 5.98 -18.26
CA TRP A 83 -0.93 5.52 -16.98
C TRP A 83 0.35 4.68 -17.11
N ARG A 84 0.52 4.01 -18.25
CA ARG A 84 1.71 3.20 -18.57
C ARG A 84 3.00 4.01 -18.64
N ASN A 85 2.90 5.32 -18.80
CA ASN A 85 4.02 6.26 -18.84
C ASN A 85 4.35 6.81 -17.44
N LEU A 86 3.50 6.56 -16.43
CA LEU A 86 3.74 7.01 -15.06
C LEU A 86 4.89 6.23 -14.42
N GLN A 87 5.57 6.88 -13.48
CA GLN A 87 6.59 6.21 -12.67
C GLN A 87 6.00 5.00 -11.93
N GLY A 88 6.71 3.88 -11.88
CA GLY A 88 6.21 2.68 -11.20
C GLY A 88 5.08 1.91 -11.91
N ALA A 89 4.66 2.33 -13.11
CA ALA A 89 3.63 1.60 -13.88
C ALA A 89 4.06 0.17 -14.26
N ASP A 90 5.35 -0.06 -14.48
CA ASP A 90 5.89 -1.39 -14.74
C ASP A 90 5.85 -2.29 -13.50
N ILE A 91 6.09 -1.71 -12.32
CA ILE A 91 5.93 -2.35 -11.02
C ILE A 91 4.46 -2.73 -10.81
N TYR A 92 3.54 -1.78 -11.01
CA TYR A 92 2.09 -2.01 -10.91
C TYR A 92 1.64 -3.20 -11.76
N LYS A 93 2.02 -3.21 -13.04
CA LYS A 93 1.67 -4.28 -13.98
C LYS A 93 2.14 -5.65 -13.50
N LYS A 94 3.36 -5.73 -12.96
CA LYS A 94 3.94 -6.98 -12.43
C LYS A 94 3.24 -7.44 -11.15
N VAL A 95 3.00 -6.52 -10.23
CA VAL A 95 2.26 -6.82 -9.00
C VAL A 95 0.85 -7.31 -9.31
N LEU A 96 0.15 -6.69 -10.25
CA LEU A 96 -1.19 -7.11 -10.66
C LEU A 96 -1.20 -8.52 -11.27
N GLU A 97 -0.21 -8.82 -12.11
CA GLU A 97 -0.01 -10.16 -12.66
C GLU A 97 0.15 -11.21 -11.55
N TYR A 98 0.94 -10.88 -10.52
CA TYR A 98 1.22 -11.79 -9.40
C TYR A 98 0.04 -11.91 -8.43
N ALA A 99 -0.70 -10.83 -8.19
CA ALA A 99 -1.95 -10.84 -7.46
C ALA A 99 -2.99 -11.77 -8.11
N CYS A 100 -3.14 -11.68 -9.44
CA CYS A 100 -4.01 -12.59 -10.21
C CYS A 100 -3.53 -14.05 -10.13
N ALA A 101 -2.22 -14.29 -10.16
CA ALA A 101 -1.67 -15.63 -10.01
C ALA A 101 -1.92 -16.19 -8.59
N TRP A 102 -1.82 -15.34 -7.56
CA TRP A 102 -2.12 -15.69 -6.19
C TRP A 102 -3.57 -16.09 -6.01
N THR A 103 -4.52 -15.27 -6.49
CA THR A 103 -5.96 -15.56 -6.33
C THR A 103 -6.37 -16.85 -7.04
N ARG A 104 -5.83 -17.12 -8.23
CA ARG A 104 -6.04 -18.42 -8.92
C ARG A 104 -5.51 -19.59 -8.11
N LEU A 105 -4.31 -19.46 -7.52
CA LEU A 105 -3.73 -20.51 -6.69
C LEU A 105 -4.52 -20.71 -5.39
N TYR A 106 -4.96 -19.61 -4.77
CA TYR A 106 -5.80 -19.61 -3.58
C TYR A 106 -7.07 -20.42 -3.80
N VAL A 107 -7.83 -20.11 -4.85
CA VAL A 107 -9.10 -20.78 -5.15
C VAL A 107 -8.92 -22.26 -5.50
N SER A 108 -7.81 -22.62 -6.14
CA SER A 108 -7.64 -23.98 -6.71
C SER A 108 -6.91 -24.97 -5.80
N ALA A 109 -6.07 -24.51 -4.86
CA ALA A 109 -5.10 -25.39 -4.21
C ALA A 109 -4.95 -25.21 -2.69
N PHE A 110 -5.46 -24.13 -2.10
CA PHE A 110 -5.39 -23.96 -0.65
C PHE A 110 -6.43 -24.86 0.04
N ASN A 111 -6.04 -25.44 1.18
CA ASN A 111 -6.93 -26.27 2.00
C ASN A 111 -7.50 -25.44 3.17
N SER A 112 -8.36 -26.06 3.99
CA SER A 112 -8.99 -25.39 5.14
C SER A 112 -7.98 -24.80 6.13
N ASP A 113 -6.84 -25.45 6.30
CA ASP A 113 -5.85 -25.09 7.31
C ASP A 113 -5.03 -23.86 6.89
N THR A 114 -4.87 -23.66 5.58
CA THR A 114 -4.15 -22.51 5.00
C THR A 114 -5.06 -21.45 4.40
N MET A 115 -6.38 -21.68 4.36
CA MET A 115 -7.35 -20.79 3.68
C MET A 115 -7.24 -19.33 4.15
N ASN A 116 -7.16 -19.12 5.48
CA ASN A 116 -7.01 -17.78 6.06
C ASN A 116 -5.68 -17.11 5.65
N LEU A 117 -4.61 -17.88 5.47
CA LEU A 117 -3.33 -17.36 4.97
C LEU A 117 -3.42 -17.01 3.47
N GLY A 118 -4.16 -17.81 2.69
CA GLY A 118 -4.46 -17.51 1.30
C GLY A 118 -5.22 -16.20 1.13
N LEU A 119 -6.28 -16.01 1.93
CA LEU A 119 -7.05 -14.76 1.96
C LEU A 119 -6.17 -13.58 2.42
N LYS A 120 -5.39 -13.75 3.49
CA LYS A 120 -4.43 -12.75 3.97
C LYS A 120 -3.49 -12.30 2.85
N GLY A 121 -2.95 -13.24 2.07
CA GLY A 121 -2.09 -12.90 0.93
C GLY A 121 -2.80 -12.10 -0.15
N ALA A 122 -4.07 -12.40 -0.45
CA ALA A 122 -4.87 -11.62 -1.40
C ALA A 122 -5.05 -10.16 -0.92
N CYS A 123 -5.35 -9.98 0.37
CA CYS A 123 -5.43 -8.64 0.97
C CYS A 123 -4.09 -7.89 0.92
N MET A 124 -2.97 -8.58 1.18
CA MET A 124 -1.64 -7.96 1.12
C MET A 124 -1.24 -7.53 -0.30
N TYR A 125 -1.61 -8.33 -1.32
CA TYR A 125 -1.45 -7.91 -2.71
C TYR A 125 -2.31 -6.68 -3.05
N ALA A 126 -3.54 -6.60 -2.56
CA ALA A 126 -4.39 -5.42 -2.73
C ALA A 126 -3.77 -4.17 -2.08
N ILE A 127 -3.23 -4.30 -0.85
CA ILE A 127 -2.49 -3.22 -0.17
C ILE A 127 -1.28 -2.79 -1.00
N MET A 128 -0.52 -3.75 -1.53
CA MET A 128 0.65 -3.44 -2.37
C MET A 128 0.26 -2.70 -3.66
N LEU A 129 -0.82 -3.11 -4.33
CA LEU A 129 -1.35 -2.43 -5.51
C LEU A 129 -1.76 -0.99 -5.19
N SER A 130 -2.51 -0.77 -4.11
CA SER A 130 -2.93 0.56 -3.66
C SER A 130 -1.72 1.46 -3.37
N ARG A 131 -0.69 0.94 -2.69
CA ARG A 131 0.54 1.68 -2.41
C ARG A 131 1.30 2.07 -3.69
N ILE A 132 1.33 1.19 -4.69
CA ILE A 132 1.98 1.47 -5.98
C ILE A 132 1.20 2.51 -6.78
N ILE A 133 -0.14 2.47 -6.76
CA ILE A 133 -0.95 3.53 -7.38
C ILE A 133 -0.60 4.88 -6.75
N GLY A 134 -0.50 4.95 -5.42
CA GLY A 134 -0.04 6.16 -4.74
C GLY A 134 1.33 6.65 -5.23
N VAL A 135 2.28 5.74 -5.51
CA VAL A 135 3.58 6.11 -6.10
C VAL A 135 3.44 6.64 -7.54
N MET A 136 2.56 6.06 -8.35
CA MET A 136 2.34 6.48 -9.74
C MET A 136 1.75 7.89 -9.82
N GLU A 137 0.88 8.24 -8.88
CA GLU A 137 0.17 9.53 -8.82
C GLU A 137 0.99 10.64 -8.15
N MET A 138 2.13 10.32 -7.53
CA MET A 138 2.94 11.31 -6.82
C MET A 138 3.56 12.36 -7.75
N PRO A 139 3.52 13.65 -7.36
CA PRO A 139 4.19 14.72 -8.08
C PRO A 139 5.69 14.49 -8.25
N ALA A 140 6.22 14.84 -9.44
CA ALA A 140 7.63 14.64 -9.78
C ALA A 140 8.60 15.48 -8.92
N ASP A 141 8.11 16.55 -8.29
CA ASP A 141 8.86 17.47 -7.44
C ASP A 141 8.87 17.05 -5.95
N MET A 142 8.32 15.87 -5.62
CA MET A 142 8.34 15.30 -4.27
C MET A 142 9.09 13.94 -4.21
N PRO A 143 10.39 13.89 -4.59
CA PRO A 143 11.15 12.64 -4.63
C PRO A 143 11.27 11.95 -3.26
N ALA A 144 11.30 12.70 -2.14
CA ALA A 144 11.35 12.13 -0.80
C ALA A 144 10.06 11.36 -0.41
N LEU A 145 8.91 11.82 -0.91
CA LEU A 145 7.61 11.15 -0.73
C LEU A 145 7.56 9.84 -1.54
N VAL A 146 8.10 9.85 -2.76
CA VAL A 146 8.22 8.64 -3.58
C VAL A 146 9.10 7.60 -2.89
N ILE A 147 10.26 8.00 -2.35
CA ILE A 147 11.18 7.08 -1.66
C ILE A 147 10.52 6.45 -0.43
N SER A 148 9.88 7.26 0.43
CA SER A 148 9.19 6.76 1.62
C SER A 148 8.02 5.83 1.28
N SER A 149 7.30 6.10 0.19
CA SER A 149 6.22 5.25 -0.31
C SER A 149 6.74 3.91 -0.88
N CYS A 150 7.86 3.95 -1.61
CA CYS A 150 8.56 2.74 -2.06
C CYS A 150 9.06 1.88 -0.89
N LYS A 151 9.50 2.49 0.22
CA LYS A 151 9.84 1.73 1.45
C LYS A 151 8.63 0.96 1.99
N ARG A 152 7.43 1.57 1.98
CA ARG A 152 6.18 0.90 2.36
C ARG A 152 5.85 -0.27 1.44
N VAL A 153 6.03 -0.12 0.13
CA VAL A 153 5.85 -1.23 -0.84
C VAL A 153 6.82 -2.37 -0.51
N ASN A 154 8.10 -2.04 -0.30
CA ASN A 154 9.13 -3.02 0.01
C ASN A 154 8.86 -3.77 1.33
N SER A 155 8.25 -3.12 2.34
CA SER A 155 7.78 -3.80 3.54
C SER A 155 6.73 -4.87 3.22
N VAL A 156 5.72 -4.53 2.41
CA VAL A 156 4.66 -5.49 2.04
C VAL A 156 5.23 -6.66 1.25
N ILE A 157 6.21 -6.42 0.37
CA ILE A 157 6.92 -7.50 -0.34
C ILE A 157 7.53 -8.49 0.67
N ASN A 158 8.25 -7.98 1.68
CA ASN A 158 8.85 -8.84 2.70
C ASN A 158 7.79 -9.61 3.50
N ASP A 159 6.67 -8.97 3.82
CA ASP A 159 5.57 -9.62 4.55
C ASP A 159 4.94 -10.74 3.71
N ILE A 160 4.72 -10.52 2.40
CA ILE A 160 4.20 -11.56 1.50
C ILE A 160 5.21 -12.71 1.36
N ILE A 161 6.50 -12.42 1.22
CA ILE A 161 7.54 -13.46 1.21
C ILE A 161 7.50 -14.27 2.51
N GLY A 162 7.41 -13.62 3.67
CA GLY A 162 7.23 -14.30 4.97
C GLY A 162 6.00 -15.21 4.99
N LEU A 163 4.87 -14.74 4.46
CA LEU A 163 3.64 -15.53 4.34
C LEU A 163 3.82 -16.74 3.42
N THR A 164 4.53 -16.61 2.30
CA THR A 164 4.78 -17.76 1.40
C THR A 164 5.63 -18.84 2.08
N ASN A 165 6.58 -18.46 2.93
CA ASN A 165 7.38 -19.39 3.72
C ASN A 165 6.52 -20.12 4.76
N GLU A 166 5.60 -19.39 5.41
CA GLU A 166 4.66 -19.98 6.36
C GLU A 166 3.72 -20.99 5.70
N ILE A 167 3.16 -20.65 4.53
CA ILE A 167 2.30 -21.55 3.75
C ILE A 167 3.07 -22.78 3.30
N SER A 168 4.32 -22.62 2.84
CA SER A 168 5.16 -23.77 2.43
C SER A 168 5.41 -24.75 3.58
N ARG A 169 5.56 -24.22 4.81
CA ARG A 169 5.73 -25.05 6.00
C ARG A 169 4.45 -25.82 6.36
N LEU A 170 3.29 -25.16 6.27
CA LEU A 170 2.00 -25.75 6.67
C LEU A 170 1.40 -26.66 5.59
N GLN A 171 1.64 -26.35 4.32
CA GLN A 171 1.13 -27.10 3.18
C GLN A 171 2.27 -27.35 2.17
N PRO A 172 3.13 -28.36 2.42
CA PRO A 172 4.37 -28.58 1.67
C PRO A 172 4.19 -28.82 0.17
N ASN A 173 3.04 -29.34 -0.28
CA ASN A 173 2.75 -29.52 -1.70
C ASN A 173 2.66 -28.19 -2.47
N LEU A 174 2.50 -27.05 -1.78
CA LEU A 174 2.54 -25.72 -2.38
C LEU A 174 3.93 -25.09 -2.43
N SER A 175 4.96 -25.70 -1.83
CA SER A 175 6.28 -25.07 -1.66
C SER A 175 6.91 -24.59 -2.97
N ILE A 176 6.78 -25.37 -4.04
CA ILE A 176 7.31 -24.98 -5.36
C ILE A 176 6.61 -23.70 -5.87
N ARG A 177 5.28 -23.61 -5.69
CA ARG A 177 4.49 -22.45 -6.09
C ARG A 177 4.81 -21.23 -5.22
N MET A 178 4.99 -21.43 -3.91
CA MET A 178 5.37 -20.38 -2.98
C MET A 178 6.78 -19.83 -3.26
N ASN A 179 7.73 -20.70 -3.59
CA ASN A 179 9.08 -20.30 -3.99
C ASN A 179 9.07 -19.49 -5.31
N ASP A 180 8.25 -19.87 -6.28
CA ASP A 180 8.04 -19.11 -7.52
C ASP A 180 7.45 -17.72 -7.22
N GLN A 181 6.44 -17.64 -6.36
CA GLN A 181 5.87 -16.36 -5.91
C GLN A 181 6.92 -15.47 -5.23
N SER A 182 7.70 -16.01 -4.30
CA SER A 182 8.79 -15.28 -3.65
C SER A 182 9.85 -14.80 -4.64
N SER A 183 10.25 -15.64 -5.60
CA SER A 183 11.22 -15.27 -6.62
C SER A 183 10.74 -14.11 -7.50
N ARG A 184 9.46 -14.16 -7.90
CA ARG A 184 8.79 -13.08 -8.65
C ARG A 184 8.74 -11.77 -7.86
N LEU A 185 8.45 -11.84 -6.57
CA LEU A 185 8.42 -10.68 -5.68
C LEU A 185 9.81 -10.06 -5.49
N LEU A 186 10.88 -10.85 -5.50
CA LEU A 186 12.25 -10.33 -5.48
C LEU A 186 12.58 -9.50 -6.73
N LEU A 187 12.09 -9.89 -7.91
CA LEU A 187 12.23 -9.08 -9.13
C LEU A 187 11.48 -7.74 -9.03
N VAL A 188 10.29 -7.75 -8.40
CA VAL A 188 9.55 -6.51 -8.11
C VAL A 188 10.32 -5.65 -7.12
N ARG A 189 10.92 -6.25 -6.09
CA ARG A 189 11.75 -5.54 -5.12
C ARG A 189 12.94 -4.84 -5.79
N GLU A 190 13.62 -5.49 -6.72
CA GLU A 190 14.71 -4.86 -7.48
C GLU A 190 14.24 -3.60 -8.22
N LYS A 191 13.07 -3.65 -8.85
CA LYS A 191 12.46 -2.49 -9.52
C LYS A 191 12.10 -1.37 -8.54
N VAL A 192 11.52 -1.70 -7.39
CA VAL A 192 11.22 -0.73 -6.32
C VAL A 192 12.50 -0.05 -5.84
N LEU A 193 13.58 -0.82 -5.62
CA LEU A 193 14.87 -0.27 -5.19
C LEU A 193 15.51 0.62 -6.26
N ALA A 194 15.39 0.26 -7.55
CA ALA A 194 15.85 1.09 -8.66
C ALA A 194 15.09 2.44 -8.69
N LEU A 195 13.77 2.42 -8.54
CA LEU A 195 12.95 3.64 -8.49
C LEU A 195 13.30 4.53 -7.28
N MET A 196 13.60 3.93 -6.13
CA MET A 196 14.10 4.66 -4.96
C MET A 196 15.43 5.35 -5.24
N GLU A 197 16.36 4.65 -5.90
CA GLU A 197 17.68 5.18 -6.22
C GLU A 197 17.61 6.32 -7.26
N GLU A 198 16.75 6.18 -8.27
CA GLU A 198 16.47 7.25 -9.23
C GLU A 198 15.92 8.51 -8.56
N ASN A 199 15.02 8.38 -7.59
CA ASN A 199 14.49 9.52 -6.86
C ASN A 199 15.48 10.09 -5.83
N ARG A 200 16.35 9.25 -5.24
CA ARG A 200 17.40 9.72 -4.34
C ARG A 200 18.38 10.66 -5.05
N LYS A 201 18.70 10.38 -6.32
CA LYS A 201 19.54 11.25 -7.17
C LYS A 201 18.92 12.63 -7.45
N LYS A 202 17.61 12.80 -7.26
CA LYS A 202 16.90 14.09 -7.44
C LYS A 202 16.95 14.97 -6.18
N ILE A 203 17.33 14.39 -5.03
CA ILE A 203 17.43 15.11 -3.74
C ILE A 203 18.86 15.64 -3.52
N GLY A 204 19.84 15.10 -4.25
CA GLY A 204 21.26 15.46 -4.17
C GLY A 204 21.71 16.53 -5.16
#